data_AF-A0A5U8SYA2-F1
#
_entry.id   AF-A0A5U8SYA2-F1
#
_cell.length_a   1.000
_cell.length_b   1.000
_cell.length_c   1.000
_cell.angle_alpha   90.00
_cell.angle_beta   90.00
_cell.angle_gamma   90.00
#
_symmetry.space_group_name_H-M   'P 1'
#
loop_
_entity.id
_entity.type
_entity.pdbx_description
1 polymer ?
#
loop_
_entity_poly.entity_id
_entity_poly.type
_entity_poly.pdbx_seq_one_letter_code
_entity_poly.pdbx_strand_id
1 'polypeptide(L)'
;MFGLSALELARIQFAFTVSFHIIFPAITIGLASFLAVLEGMWLKTRNEDYKKLFHFWSAIFAVNFGMGVVSGLVMAYQFGTNWSFFSEFAGSITGPLLTYEVLTAFFLEAGFLGV
;
A
#
# COMPACT_ATOMS: atom_id res chain seq x y z
N MET A 1 9.71 5.23 -34.35
CA MET A 1 9.40 4.91 -32.93
C MET A 1 10.58 5.36 -32.09
N PHE A 2 10.37 5.86 -30.87
CA PHE A 2 11.30 6.69 -30.06
C PHE A 2 12.70 6.14 -29.71
N GLY A 3 13.23 5.10 -30.38
CA GLY A 3 14.60 4.60 -30.17
C GLY A 3 14.86 3.93 -28.82
N LEU A 4 13.85 3.82 -27.96
CA LEU A 4 13.96 3.22 -26.64
C LEU A 4 14.01 1.69 -26.71
N SER A 5 14.92 1.10 -25.96
CA SER A 5 15.01 -0.34 -25.73
C SER A 5 13.92 -0.84 -24.79
N ALA A 6 13.64 -2.14 -24.83
CA ALA A 6 12.71 -2.79 -23.91
C ALA A 6 13.11 -2.60 -22.43
N LEU A 7 14.42 -2.59 -22.14
CA LEU A 7 14.93 -2.38 -20.79
C LEU A 7 14.65 -0.95 -20.28
N GLU A 8 14.79 0.06 -21.13
CA GLU A 8 14.49 1.45 -20.77
C GLU A 8 12.99 1.64 -20.53
N LEU A 9 12.15 1.04 -21.37
CA LEU A 9 10.70 1.04 -21.17
C LEU A 9 10.29 0.35 -19.87
N ALA A 10 10.87 -0.81 -19.55
CA ALA A 10 10.63 -1.51 -18.30
C ALA A 10 11.02 -0.68 -17.07
N ARG A 11 12.16 0.04 -17.13
CA ARG A 11 12.60 0.94 -16.06
C ARG A 11 11.66 2.13 -15.89
N ILE A 12 11.26 2.79 -16.97
CA ILE A 12 10.33 3.93 -16.92
C ILE A 12 8.98 3.48 -16.35
N GLN A 13 8.46 2.34 -16.83
CA GLN A 13 7.20 1.80 -16.35
C GLN A 13 7.27 1.45 -14.86
N PHE A 14 8.32 0.76 -14.42
CA PHE A 14 8.49 0.40 -13.02
C PHE A 14 8.68 1.63 -12.13
N ALA A 15 9.47 2.62 -12.58
CA ALA A 15 9.66 3.88 -11.87
C ALA A 15 8.33 4.63 -11.67
N PHE A 16 7.50 4.72 -12.71
CA PHE A 16 6.17 5.31 -12.58
C PHE A 16 5.31 4.53 -11.57
N THR A 17 5.25 3.21 -11.69
CA THR A 17 4.42 2.37 -10.83
C THR A 17 4.83 2.45 -9.36
N VAL A 18 6.12 2.33 -9.04
CA VAL A 18 6.61 2.39 -7.64
C VAL A 18 6.46 3.79 -7.05
N SER A 19 6.74 4.85 -7.82
CA SER A 19 6.56 6.24 -7.35
C SER A 19 5.09 6.59 -7.12
N PHE A 20 4.19 6.07 -7.95
CA PHE A 20 2.76 6.24 -7.72
C PHE A 20 2.30 5.43 -6.52
N HIS A 21 2.72 4.17 -6.42
CA HIS A 21 2.31 3.28 -5.34
C HIS A 21 2.74 3.82 -3.97
N ILE A 22 4.00 4.23 -3.77
CA ILE A 22 4.52 4.56 -2.43
C ILE A 22 3.77 5.69 -1.71
N ILE A 23 3.11 6.58 -2.47
CA ILE A 23 2.31 7.67 -1.91
C ILE A 23 1.18 7.12 -1.03
N PHE A 24 0.53 6.03 -1.46
CA PHE A 24 -0.63 5.49 -0.75
C PHE A 24 -0.23 4.83 0.58
N PRO A 25 0.68 3.83 0.64
CA PRO A 25 1.13 3.24 1.89
C PRO A 25 1.74 4.24 2.87
N ALA A 26 2.52 5.22 2.38
CA ALA A 26 3.11 6.24 3.25
C ALA A 26 2.03 7.05 3.99
N ILE A 27 0.95 7.39 3.30
CA ILE A 27 -0.19 8.12 3.88
C ILE A 27 -1.04 7.19 4.77
N THR A 28 -1.32 5.95 4.35
CA THR A 28 -2.14 5.03 5.16
C THR A 28 -1.46 4.70 6.49
N ILE A 29 -0.16 4.39 6.52
CA ILE A 29 0.56 4.09 7.77
C ILE A 29 0.45 5.25 8.78
N GLY A 30 0.61 6.48 8.31
CA GLY A 30 0.45 7.68 9.14
C GLY A 30 -0.98 7.88 9.63
N LEU A 31 -1.97 7.77 8.73
CA LEU A 31 -3.39 7.94 9.07
C LEU A 31 -3.91 6.83 9.98
N ALA A 32 -3.48 5.58 9.82
CA ALA A 32 -3.87 4.47 10.68
C ALA A 32 -3.47 4.74 12.13
N SER A 33 -2.23 5.19 12.35
CA SER A 33 -1.72 5.57 13.67
C SER A 33 -2.52 6.74 14.26
N PHE A 34 -2.84 7.74 13.44
CA PHE A 34 -3.62 8.90 13.85
C PHE A 34 -5.07 8.54 14.23
N LEU A 35 -5.74 7.71 13.43
CA LEU A 35 -7.08 7.20 13.68
C LEU A 35 -7.13 6.40 14.98
N ALA A 36 -6.13 5.55 15.25
CA ALA A 36 -6.03 4.81 16.50
C ALA A 36 -5.94 5.74 17.73
N VAL A 37 -5.19 6.85 17.62
CA VAL A 37 -5.10 7.86 18.68
C VAL A 37 -6.44 8.58 18.89
N LEU A 38 -7.13 8.98 17.82
CA LEU A 38 -8.44 9.64 17.90
C LEU A 38 -9.47 8.74 18.60
N GLU A 39 -9.54 7.47 18.20
CA GLU A 39 -10.46 6.50 18.81
C GLU A 39 -10.10 6.26 20.29
N GLY A 40 -8.82 6.08 20.61
CA GLY A 40 -8.35 5.95 21.99
C GLY A 40 -8.68 7.17 22.87
N MET A 41 -8.58 8.38 22.32
CA MET A 41 -8.94 9.61 23.01
C MET A 41 -10.45 9.73 23.21
N TRP A 42 -11.27 9.34 22.24
CA TRP A 42 -12.73 9.25 22.43
C TRP A 42 -13.09 8.24 23.52
N LEU A 43 -12.50 7.04 23.52
CA LEU A 43 -12.76 6.03 24.55
C LEU A 43 -12.40 6.52 25.97
N LYS A 44 -11.31 7.28 26.10
CA LYS A 44 -10.84 7.83 27.37
C LYS A 44 -11.66 9.04 27.84
N THR A 45 -11.93 9.98 26.95
CA THR A 45 -12.49 11.31 27.31
C THR A 45 -13.99 11.41 27.10
N ARG A 46 -14.58 10.53 26.28
CA ARG A 46 -15.96 10.61 25.77
C ARG A 46 -16.28 11.93 25.07
N ASN A 47 -15.26 12.65 24.60
CA ASN A 47 -15.46 13.84 23.79
C ASN A 47 -15.77 13.43 22.34
N GLU A 48 -16.99 13.75 21.89
CA GLU A 48 -17.51 13.43 20.56
C GLU A 48 -16.74 14.09 19.41
N ASP A 49 -15.96 15.16 19.66
CA ASP A 49 -15.18 15.80 18.61
C ASP A 49 -14.07 14.89 18.08
N TYR A 50 -13.47 14.03 18.92
CA TYR A 50 -12.52 13.01 18.48
C TYR A 50 -13.19 11.98 17.55
N LYS A 51 -14.43 11.59 17.86
CA LYS A 51 -15.20 10.63 17.05
C LYS A 51 -15.59 11.21 15.70
N LYS A 52 -15.97 12.49 15.66
CA LYS A 52 -16.25 13.21 14.39
C LYS A 52 -15.00 13.27 13.51
N LEU A 53 -13.84 13.59 14.09
CA LEU A 53 -12.57 13.59 13.38
C LEU A 53 -12.21 12.19 12.87
N PHE A 54 -12.39 11.16 13.70
CA PHE A 54 -12.14 9.77 13.31
C PHE A 54 -12.94 9.40 12.05
N HIS A 55 -14.25 9.63 12.05
CA HIS A 55 -15.10 9.28 10.90
C HIS A 55 -14.79 10.11 9.64
N PHE A 56 -14.39 11.37 9.79
CA PHE A 56 -13.96 12.18 8.65
C PHE A 56 -12.69 11.59 7.99
N TRP A 57 -11.67 11.30 8.80
CA TRP A 57 -10.40 10.79 8.30
C TRP A 57 -10.47 9.32 7.87
N SER A 58 -11.37 8.51 8.44
CA SER A 58 -11.54 7.11 8.07
C SER A 58 -12.03 6.94 6.62
N ALA A 59 -12.88 7.84 6.13
CA ALA A 59 -13.32 7.83 4.74
C ALA A 59 -12.15 8.09 3.77
N ILE A 60 -11.29 9.05 4.08
CA ILE A 60 -10.10 9.37 3.28
C ILE A 60 -9.10 8.21 3.33
N PHE A 61 -8.90 7.64 4.52
CA PHE A 61 -8.07 6.46 4.74
C PHE A 61 -8.52 5.28 3.86
N ALA A 62 -9.82 4.98 3.82
CA ALA A 62 -10.35 3.87 3.03
C ALA A 62 -10.11 4.04 1.52
N VAL A 63 -10.30 5.24 0.98
CA VAL A 63 -10.02 5.52 -0.45
C VAL A 63 -8.53 5.35 -0.75
N ASN A 64 -7.67 5.90 0.10
CA ASN A 64 -6.22 5.83 -0.07
C ASN A 64 -5.72 4.39 0.05
N PHE A 65 -6.27 3.62 1.00
CA PHE A 65 -5.99 2.20 1.17
C PHE A 65 -6.36 1.39 -0.07
N GLY A 66 -7.58 1.59 -0.61
CA GLY A 66 -8.01 0.92 -1.84
C GLY A 66 -7.08 1.20 -3.03
N MET A 67 -6.66 2.46 -3.21
CA MET A 67 -5.69 2.83 -4.25
C MET A 67 -4.30 2.21 -4.03
N GLY A 68 -3.87 2.09 -2.77
CA GLY A 68 -2.66 1.36 -2.39
C GLY A 68 -2.72 -0.10 -2.81
N VAL A 69 -3.81 -0.81 -2.52
CA VAL A 69 -4.00 -2.21 -2.90
C VAL A 69 -3.93 -2.41 -4.41
N VAL A 70 -4.66 -1.60 -5.19
CA VAL A 70 -4.69 -1.72 -6.65
C VAL A 70 -3.31 -1.45 -7.25
N SER A 71 -2.64 -0.39 -6.81
CA SER A 71 -1.30 -0.05 -7.33
C SER A 71 -0.23 -1.05 -6.92
N GLY A 72 -0.33 -1.63 -5.72
CA GLY A 72 0.59 -2.64 -5.20
C GLY A 72 0.49 -3.96 -5.97
N LEU A 73 -0.74 -4.37 -6.31
CA LEU A 73 -0.99 -5.54 -7.14
C LEU A 73 -0.32 -5.41 -8.51
N VAL A 74 -0.47 -4.26 -9.17
CA VAL A 74 0.18 -3.98 -10.46
C VAL A 74 1.71 -4.08 -10.34
N MET A 75 2.29 -3.49 -9.29
CA MET A 75 3.73 -3.53 -9.04
C MET A 75 4.24 -4.96 -8.79
N ALA A 76 3.52 -5.76 -8.01
CA ALA A 76 3.91 -7.14 -7.73
C ALA A 76 3.99 -7.98 -9.01
N TYR A 77 3.03 -7.84 -9.91
CA TYR A 77 3.05 -8.55 -11.20
C TYR A 77 4.14 -8.05 -12.15
N GLN A 78 4.56 -6.79 -12.06
CA GLN A 78 5.66 -6.26 -12.88
C GLN A 78 6.99 -6.99 -12.66
N PHE A 79 7.23 -7.54 -11.46
CA PHE A 79 8.41 -8.40 -11.24
C PHE A 79 8.40 -9.61 -12.18
N GLY A 80 7.24 -10.27 -12.35
CA GLY A 80 7.12 -11.42 -13.24
C GLY A 80 7.11 -11.07 -14.72
N THR A 81 6.43 -9.99 -15.12
CA THR A 81 6.24 -9.66 -16.54
C THR A 81 7.44 -8.96 -17.18
N ASN A 82 8.08 -8.05 -16.44
CA ASN A 82 9.16 -7.20 -16.98
C ASN A 82 10.54 -7.54 -16.41
N TRP A 83 10.61 -8.30 -15.32
CA TRP A 83 11.85 -8.58 -14.58
C TRP A 83 12.04 -10.07 -14.29
N SER A 84 11.70 -10.94 -15.24
CA SER A 84 11.70 -12.41 -15.07
C SER A 84 13.02 -12.99 -14.56
N PHE A 85 14.17 -12.52 -15.08
CA PHE A 85 15.48 -12.97 -14.62
C PHE A 85 15.76 -12.57 -13.15
N PHE A 86 15.32 -11.38 -12.74
CA PHE A 86 15.42 -10.96 -11.34
C PHE A 86 14.54 -11.84 -10.45
N SER A 87 13.33 -12.16 -10.89
CA SER A 87 12.43 -13.07 -10.16
C SER A 87 13.01 -14.49 -10.04
N GLU A 88 13.66 -15.01 -11.07
CA GLU A 88 14.33 -16.32 -11.02
C GLU A 88 15.53 -16.30 -10.07
N PHE A 89 16.36 -15.25 -10.15
CA PHE A 89 17.58 -15.13 -9.35
C PHE A 89 17.32 -14.83 -7.87
N ALA A 90 16.47 -13.84 -7.57
CA ALA A 90 16.26 -13.32 -6.22
C ALA A 90 14.95 -13.78 -5.57
N GLY A 91 14.05 -14.41 -6.33
CA GLY A 91 12.70 -14.76 -5.86
C GLY A 91 12.67 -15.72 -4.67
N SER A 92 13.67 -16.58 -4.50
CA SER A 92 13.80 -17.46 -3.34
C SER A 92 13.96 -16.69 -2.01
N ILE A 93 14.46 -15.46 -2.07
CA ILE A 93 14.66 -14.57 -0.92
C ILE A 93 13.54 -13.52 -0.85
N THR A 94 13.25 -12.85 -1.96
CA THR A 94 12.28 -11.74 -1.98
C THR A 94 10.84 -12.22 -1.96
N GLY A 95 10.53 -13.36 -2.58
CA GLY A 95 9.18 -13.92 -2.67
C GLY A 95 8.54 -14.20 -1.30
N PRO A 96 9.23 -14.87 -0.36
CA PRO A 96 8.74 -15.06 0.99
C PRO A 96 8.48 -13.74 1.74
N LEU A 97 9.34 -12.73 1.58
CA LEU A 97 9.18 -11.42 2.22
C LEU A 97 7.94 -10.68 1.70
N LEU A 98 7.73 -10.69 0.37
CA LEU A 98 6.54 -10.10 -0.25
C LEU A 98 5.26 -10.85 0.15
N THR A 99 5.32 -12.19 0.21
CA THR A 99 4.20 -13.00 0.69
C THR A 99 3.88 -12.71 2.16
N TYR A 100 4.91 -12.53 2.98
CA TYR A 100 4.75 -12.18 4.39
C TYR A 100 4.04 -10.83 4.57
N GLU A 101 4.43 -9.81 3.81
CA GLU A 101 3.76 -8.50 3.80
C GLU A 101 2.26 -8.65 3.48
N VAL A 102 1.93 -9.42 2.43
CA VAL A 102 0.53 -9.66 2.05
C VAL A 102 -0.25 -10.33 3.17
N LEU A 103 0.25 -11.45 3.68
CA LEU A 103 -0.49 -12.27 4.65
C LEU A 103 -0.63 -11.61 6.03
N THR A 104 0.35 -10.81 6.46
CA THR A 104 0.39 -10.28 7.83
C THR A 104 -0.01 -8.82 7.93
N ALA A 105 0.46 -7.95 7.03
CA ALA A 105 0.15 -6.54 7.08
C ALA A 105 -1.14 -6.24 6.30
N PHE A 106 -1.19 -6.61 5.02
CA PHE A 106 -2.33 -6.26 4.16
C PHE A 106 -3.63 -6.95 4.56
N PHE A 107 -3.62 -8.26 4.80
CA PHE A 107 -4.83 -8.99 5.18
C PHE A 107 -5.39 -8.54 6.53
N LEU A 108 -4.51 -8.19 7.48
CA LEU A 108 -4.91 -7.69 8.78
C LEU A 108 -5.55 -6.30 8.65
N GLU A 109 -4.90 -5.38 7.94
CA GLU A 109 -5.41 -4.02 7.72
C GLU A 109 -6.74 -4.03 6.94
N ALA A 110 -6.83 -4.82 5.87
CA ALA A 110 -8.07 -4.96 5.09
C ALA A 110 -9.21 -5.63 5.90
N GLY A 111 -8.87 -6.62 6.72
CA GLY A 111 -9.84 -7.32 7.56
C GLY A 111 -10.46 -6.42 8.62
N PHE A 112 -9.66 -5.59 9.30
CA PHE A 112 -10.17 -4.66 10.31
C PHE A 112 -10.83 -3.41 9.72
N LEU A 113 -10.41 -2.95 8.54
CA LEU A 113 -11.07 -1.82 7.87
C LEU A 113 -12.51 -2.14 7.43
N GLY A 114 -12.81 -3.40 7.12
CA GLY A 114 -14.13 -3.83 6.68
C GLY A 114 -15.19 -3.99 7.78
N VAL A 115 -14.81 -3.85 9.06
CA VAL A 115 -15.66 -4.03 10.25
C VAL A 115 -16.02 -2.69 10.88
#